data_AF-A0A7S3GQG2-F1
#
_entry.id   AF-A0A7S3GQG2-F1
#
_cell.length_a   1.000
_cell.length_b   1.000
_cell.length_c   1.000
_cell.angle_alpha   90.00
_cell.angle_beta   90.00
_cell.angle_gamma   90.00
#
_symmetry.space_group_name_H-M   'P 1'
#
loop_
_entity.id
_entity.type
_entity.pdbx_description
1 polymer ?
#
loop_
_entity_poly.entity_id
_entity_poly.type
_entity_poly.pdbx_seq_one_letter_code
_entity_poly.pdbx_strand_id
1 'polypeptide(L)'
;ENVYISALRDALSKAGNQFKIADVWEDYQRVNNMMKQACIDVMKPRHAECWDLQLWRVRLDTRYEAALIRTQVRKQAQETEKARSMHAYVRAKTQVILAEYRANVTKLDAVGTSSKYEIEREAEATAAASVVSATA
;
A
#
# COMPACT_ATOMS: atom_id res chain seq x y z
N GLU A 1 -11.17 -51.58 4.04
CA GLU A 1 -10.15 -50.54 3.74
C GLU A 1 -8.82 -51.03 4.28
N ASN A 2 -7.72 -50.98 3.51
CA ASN A 2 -6.42 -51.56 3.90
C ASN A 2 -5.89 -50.94 5.20
N VAL A 3 -5.47 -51.76 6.16
CA VAL A 3 -4.93 -51.34 7.48
C VAL A 3 -3.81 -50.29 7.37
N TYR A 4 -3.05 -50.33 6.29
CA TYR A 4 -2.03 -49.33 5.98
C TYR A 4 -2.61 -47.95 5.66
N ILE A 5 -3.71 -47.89 4.91
CA ILE A 5 -4.32 -46.63 4.47
C ILE A 5 -4.95 -45.90 5.66
N SER A 6 -5.62 -46.62 6.56
CA SER A 6 -6.22 -46.01 7.76
C SER A 6 -5.15 -45.47 8.71
N ALA A 7 -4.07 -46.22 8.94
CA ALA A 7 -2.96 -45.77 9.78
C ALA A 7 -2.21 -44.57 9.19
N LEU A 8 -1.98 -44.55 7.88
CA LEU A 8 -1.37 -43.41 7.19
C LEU A 8 -2.27 -42.18 7.24
N ARG A 9 -3.58 -42.35 7.01
CA ARG A 9 -4.53 -41.24 7.07
C ARG A 9 -4.53 -40.57 8.45
N ASP A 10 -4.51 -41.35 9.53
CA ASP A 10 -4.45 -40.81 10.90
C ASP A 10 -3.14 -40.04 11.14
N ALA A 11 -1.99 -40.64 10.81
CA ALA A 11 -0.70 -39.99 11.04
C ALA A 11 -0.47 -38.75 10.17
N LEU A 12 -0.87 -38.79 8.90
CA LEU A 12 -0.79 -37.62 8.01
C LEU A 12 -1.75 -36.52 8.46
N SER A 13 -2.92 -36.87 9.02
CA SER A 13 -3.83 -35.87 9.61
C SER A 13 -3.22 -35.22 10.85
N LYS A 14 -2.53 -36.00 11.70
CA LYS A 14 -1.81 -35.48 12.87
C LYS A 14 -0.65 -34.58 12.48
N ALA A 15 0.16 -34.99 11.50
CA ALA A 15 1.21 -34.14 10.93
C ALA A 15 0.61 -32.87 10.30
N GLY A 16 -0.56 -32.99 9.66
CA GLY A 16 -1.41 -31.90 9.17
C GLY A 16 -1.64 -30.76 10.17
N ASN A 17 -1.81 -31.09 11.43
CA ASN A 17 -2.08 -30.13 12.49
C ASN A 17 -0.83 -29.41 13.04
N GLN A 18 0.37 -29.85 12.64
CA GLN A 18 1.64 -29.30 13.16
C GLN A 18 2.16 -28.11 12.35
N PHE A 19 1.61 -27.86 11.16
CA PHE A 19 1.97 -26.73 10.32
C PHE A 19 0.77 -25.83 10.08
N LYS A 20 1.03 -24.55 9.83
CA LYS A 20 -0.01 -23.63 9.40
C LYS A 20 -0.31 -23.88 7.93
N ILE A 21 -1.55 -23.61 7.52
CA ILE A 21 -1.93 -23.63 6.11
C ILE A 21 -0.92 -22.86 5.26
N ALA A 22 -0.59 -21.62 5.63
CA ALA A 22 0.38 -20.79 4.89
C ALA A 22 1.73 -21.49 4.60
N ASP A 23 2.21 -22.34 5.51
CA ASP A 23 3.48 -23.05 5.40
C ASP A 23 3.53 -23.97 4.18
N VAL A 24 2.39 -24.48 3.69
CA VAL A 24 2.34 -25.32 2.48
C VAL A 24 2.72 -24.51 1.23
N TRP A 25 2.45 -23.21 1.23
CA TRP A 25 2.77 -22.31 0.12
C TRP A 25 4.11 -21.60 0.30
N GLU A 26 4.48 -21.29 1.54
CA GLU A 26 5.73 -20.58 1.86
C GLU A 26 6.94 -21.53 1.93
N ASP A 27 6.77 -22.75 2.48
CA ASP A 27 7.84 -23.72 2.70
C ASP A 27 7.35 -25.15 2.44
N TYR A 28 7.06 -25.41 1.17
CA TYR A 28 6.55 -26.69 0.69
C TYR A 28 7.48 -27.87 1.02
N GLN A 29 8.80 -27.66 0.96
CA GLN A 29 9.80 -28.71 1.21
C GLN A 29 9.76 -29.19 2.66
N ARG A 30 9.68 -28.27 3.62
CA ARG A 30 9.54 -28.64 5.04
C ARG A 30 8.27 -29.42 5.30
N VAL A 31 7.13 -28.98 4.74
CA VAL A 31 5.86 -29.69 4.89
C VAL A 31 5.94 -31.10 4.28
N ASN A 32 6.50 -31.23 3.07
CA ASN A 32 6.64 -32.52 2.41
C ASN A 32 7.55 -33.47 3.20
N ASN A 33 8.68 -32.98 3.70
CA ASN A 33 9.60 -33.76 4.52
C ASN A 33 8.96 -34.23 5.83
N MET A 34 8.18 -33.36 6.48
CA MET A 34 7.47 -33.70 7.71
C MET A 34 6.38 -34.76 7.47
N MET A 35 5.62 -34.64 6.39
CA MET A 35 4.63 -35.63 5.98
C MET A 35 5.28 -36.96 5.59
N LYS A 36 6.42 -36.91 4.89
CA LYS A 36 7.21 -38.09 4.52
C LYS A 36 7.75 -38.80 5.77
N GLN A 37 8.25 -38.05 6.75
CA GLN A 37 8.70 -38.62 8.01
C GLN A 37 7.56 -39.33 8.75
N ALA A 38 6.38 -38.70 8.83
CA ALA A 38 5.20 -39.32 9.41
C ALA A 38 4.77 -40.62 8.67
N CYS A 39 4.92 -40.66 7.34
CA CYS A 39 4.72 -41.88 6.55
C CYS A 39 5.71 -42.99 6.95
N ILE A 40 7.00 -42.65 7.02
CA ILE A 40 8.08 -43.59 7.39
C ILE A 40 7.84 -44.16 8.79
N ASP A 41 7.49 -43.31 9.76
CA ASP A 41 7.28 -43.70 11.16
C ASP A 41 6.11 -44.69 11.32
N VAL A 42 5.07 -44.57 10.49
CA VAL A 42 3.92 -45.50 10.48
C VAL A 42 4.23 -46.79 9.74
N MET A 43 5.03 -46.74 8.68
CA MET A 43 5.33 -47.91 7.85
C MET A 43 6.41 -48.82 8.47
N LYS A 44 7.39 -48.24 9.17
CA LYS A 44 8.52 -48.98 9.77
C LYS A 44 8.11 -50.11 10.72
N PRO A 45 7.15 -49.95 11.66
CA PRO A 45 6.68 -51.04 12.52
C PRO A 45 5.90 -52.14 11.79
N ARG A 46 5.47 -51.88 10.55
CA ARG A 46 4.66 -52.79 9.73
C ARG A 46 5.49 -53.45 8.63
N HIS A 47 6.82 -53.36 8.70
CA HIS A 47 7.77 -53.88 7.72
C HIS A 47 7.49 -53.40 6.28
N ALA A 48 6.96 -52.17 6.14
CA ALA A 48 6.76 -51.50 4.87
C ALA A 48 7.72 -50.31 4.75
N GLU A 49 8.10 -49.96 3.53
CA GLU A 49 8.98 -48.83 3.24
C GLU A 49 8.22 -47.74 2.47
N CYS A 50 8.38 -46.49 2.89
CA CYS A 50 7.83 -45.31 2.22
C CYS A 50 8.94 -44.70 1.34
N TRP A 51 8.95 -45.03 0.05
CA TRP A 51 9.99 -44.55 -0.88
C TRP A 51 9.86 -43.06 -1.15
N ASP A 52 8.65 -42.61 -1.49
CA ASP A 52 8.37 -41.20 -1.68
C ASP A 52 6.93 -40.83 -1.33
N LEU A 53 6.74 -39.56 -0.99
CA LEU A 53 5.43 -38.98 -0.70
C LEU A 53 5.29 -37.68 -1.49
N GLN A 54 4.23 -37.59 -2.27
CA GLN A 54 3.90 -36.41 -3.06
C GLN A 54 2.56 -35.83 -2.62
N LEU A 55 2.57 -34.56 -2.22
CA LEU A 55 1.35 -33.81 -1.90
C LEU A 55 0.76 -33.22 -3.19
N TRP A 56 -0.35 -33.80 -3.65
CA TRP A 56 -0.89 -33.45 -4.98
C TRP A 56 -1.80 -32.22 -4.98
N ARG A 57 -2.64 -32.07 -3.95
CA ARG A 57 -3.54 -30.91 -3.83
C ARG A 57 -3.92 -30.70 -2.37
N VAL A 58 -3.70 -29.48 -1.88
CA VAL A 58 -4.26 -29.03 -0.60
C VAL A 58 -5.53 -28.24 -0.91
N ARG A 59 -6.67 -28.71 -0.39
CA ARG A 59 -7.95 -28.02 -0.50
C ARG A 59 -8.27 -27.38 0.84
N LEU A 60 -8.61 -26.10 0.79
CA LEU A 60 -9.19 -25.41 1.94
C LEU A 60 -10.70 -25.51 1.86
N ASP A 61 -11.35 -25.47 3.02
CA ASP A 61 -12.79 -25.33 3.05
C ASP A 61 -13.16 -23.97 2.45
N THR A 62 -14.17 -23.98 1.57
CA THR A 62 -14.65 -22.80 0.86
C THR A 62 -15.03 -21.64 1.80
N ARG A 63 -15.47 -21.91 3.03
CA ARG A 63 -15.79 -20.88 4.02
C ARG A 63 -14.53 -20.17 4.53
N TYR A 64 -13.45 -20.92 4.72
CA TYR A 64 -12.17 -20.36 5.16
C TYR A 64 -11.55 -19.50 4.06
N GLU A 65 -11.59 -19.98 2.81
CA GLU A 65 -11.12 -19.21 1.65
C GLU A 65 -11.92 -17.91 1.47
N ALA A 66 -13.26 -17.97 1.55
CA ALA A 66 -14.12 -16.79 1.49
C ALA A 66 -13.86 -15.81 2.64
N ALA A 67 -13.55 -16.30 3.85
CA ALA A 67 -13.17 -15.47 4.98
C ALA A 67 -11.81 -14.77 4.72
N LEU A 68 -10.82 -15.52 4.22
CA LEU A 68 -9.50 -14.99 3.87
C LEU A 68 -9.63 -13.88 2.83
N ILE A 69 -10.33 -14.13 1.72
CA ILE A 69 -10.58 -13.14 0.66
C ILE A 69 -11.25 -11.89 1.26
N ARG A 70 -12.29 -12.05 2.06
CA ARG A 70 -12.99 -10.93 2.71
C ARG A 70 -12.06 -10.11 3.60
N THR A 71 -11.19 -10.76 4.37
CA THR A 71 -10.22 -10.04 5.22
C THR A 71 -9.20 -9.27 4.38
N GLN A 72 -8.74 -9.82 3.27
CA GLN A 72 -7.81 -9.13 2.37
C GLN A 72 -8.48 -7.94 1.67
N VAL A 73 -9.71 -8.10 1.17
CA VAL A 73 -10.49 -7.00 0.60
C VAL A 73 -10.73 -5.89 1.64
N ARG A 74 -11.00 -6.25 2.90
CA ARG A 74 -11.14 -5.26 3.99
C ARG A 74 -9.84 -4.49 4.25
N LYS A 75 -8.69 -5.17 4.27
CA LYS A 75 -7.38 -4.53 4.43
C LYS A 75 -7.11 -3.55 3.28
N GLN A 76 -7.34 -3.99 2.04
CA GLN A 76 -7.19 -3.14 0.86
C GLN A 76 -8.12 -1.92 0.90
N ALA A 77 -9.37 -2.09 1.37
CA ALA A 77 -10.30 -0.97 1.54
C ALA A 77 -9.80 0.04 2.58
N GLN A 78 -9.25 -0.44 3.71
CA GLN A 78 -8.65 0.42 4.73
C GLN A 78 -7.43 1.18 4.21
N GLU A 79 -6.54 0.52 3.48
CA GLU A 79 -5.38 1.15 2.86
C GLU A 79 -5.79 2.20 1.81
N THR A 80 -6.82 1.89 1.01
CA THR A 80 -7.38 2.81 0.03
C THR A 80 -7.95 4.05 0.71
N GLU A 81 -8.67 3.89 1.82
CA GLU A 81 -9.24 5.03 2.55
C GLU A 81 -8.16 5.88 3.23
N LYS A 82 -7.12 5.24 3.77
CA LYS A 82 -5.95 5.95 4.29
C LYS A 82 -5.23 6.73 3.20
N ALA A 83 -5.05 6.16 2.01
CA ALA A 83 -4.47 6.87 0.88
C ALA A 83 -5.34 8.06 0.46
N ARG A 84 -6.67 7.89 0.37
CA ARG A 84 -7.61 8.97 0.04
C ARG A 84 -7.53 10.14 1.01
N SER A 85 -7.52 9.88 2.32
CA SER A 85 -7.40 10.93 3.32
C SER A 85 -6.07 11.68 3.22
N MET A 86 -4.96 10.98 2.98
CA MET A 86 -3.65 11.59 2.74
C MET A 86 -3.66 12.48 1.49
N HIS A 87 -4.22 12.00 0.38
CA HIS A 87 -4.34 12.80 -0.84
C HIS A 87 -5.20 14.05 -0.64
N ALA A 88 -6.31 13.93 0.10
CA ALA A 88 -7.17 15.07 0.43
C ALA A 88 -6.42 16.12 1.27
N TYR A 89 -5.65 15.67 2.27
CA TYR A 89 -4.81 16.55 3.09
C TYR A 89 -3.75 17.30 2.28
N VAL A 90 -3.04 16.60 1.40
CA VAL A 90 -2.03 17.22 0.52
C VAL A 90 -2.69 18.24 -0.40
N ARG A 91 -3.82 17.89 -1.03
CA ARG A 91 -4.56 18.83 -1.90
C ARG A 91 -5.01 20.08 -1.14
N ALA A 92 -5.52 19.92 0.08
CA ALA A 92 -5.93 21.05 0.91
C ALA A 92 -4.74 21.98 1.21
N LYS A 93 -3.58 21.43 1.57
CA LYS A 93 -2.35 22.21 1.74
C LYS A 93 -1.91 22.92 0.46
N THR A 94 -1.92 22.23 -0.67
CA THR A 94 -1.57 22.83 -1.96
C THR A 94 -2.51 23.99 -2.32
N GLN A 95 -3.80 23.89 -2.02
CA GLN A 95 -4.75 24.98 -2.24
C GLN A 95 -4.45 26.21 -1.39
N VAL A 96 -4.09 26.03 -0.12
CA VAL A 96 -3.66 27.15 0.75
C VAL A 96 -2.42 27.82 0.19
N ILE A 97 -1.40 27.04 -0.19
CA ILE A 97 -0.16 27.55 -0.78
C ILE A 97 -0.46 28.32 -2.09
N LEU A 98 -1.33 27.80 -2.95
CA LEU A 98 -1.74 28.49 -4.18
C LEU A 98 -2.48 29.80 -3.89
N ALA A 99 -3.30 29.85 -2.85
CA ALA A 99 -3.99 31.07 -2.42
C ALA A 99 -3.00 32.12 -1.91
N GLU A 100 -2.00 31.70 -1.12
CA GLU A 100 -0.91 32.58 -0.67
C GLU A 100 -0.10 33.13 -1.85
N TYR A 101 0.26 32.30 -2.83
CA TYR A 101 0.94 32.76 -4.04
C TYR A 101 0.11 33.77 -4.82
N ARG A 102 -1.19 33.53 -4.99
CA ARG A 102 -2.08 34.49 -5.67
C ARG A 102 -2.14 35.82 -4.93
N ALA A 103 -2.29 35.80 -3.61
CA ALA A 103 -2.30 37.01 -2.80
C ALA A 103 -0.99 37.80 -2.91
N ASN A 104 0.15 37.11 -2.91
CA ASN A 104 1.47 37.73 -3.08
C ASN A 104 1.64 38.35 -4.46
N VAL A 105 1.20 37.67 -5.53
CA VAL A 105 1.22 38.22 -6.89
C VAL A 105 0.37 39.49 -6.96
N THR A 106 -0.88 39.46 -6.46
CA THR A 106 -1.75 40.64 -6.45
C THR A 106 -1.13 41.82 -5.68
N LYS A 107 -0.47 41.56 -4.56
CA LYS A 107 0.24 42.59 -3.79
C LYS A 107 1.41 43.18 -4.58
N LEU A 108 2.19 42.34 -5.25
CA LEU A 108 3.31 42.77 -6.09
C LEU A 108 2.84 43.62 -7.27
N ASP A 109 1.78 43.21 -7.97
CA ASP A 109 1.19 43.95 -9.08
C ASP A 109 0.63 45.30 -8.62
N ALA A 110 -0.02 45.35 -7.45
CA ALA A 110 -0.52 46.59 -6.87
C ALA A 110 0.61 47.57 -6.52
N VAL A 111 1.70 47.08 -5.91
CA VAL A 111 2.88 47.90 -5.60
C VAL A 111 3.53 48.41 -6.89
N GLY A 112 3.73 47.54 -7.88
CA GLY A 112 4.31 47.91 -9.17
C GLY A 112 3.48 48.97 -9.92
N THR A 113 2.15 48.85 -9.87
CA THR A 113 1.22 49.82 -10.46
C THR A 113 1.28 51.17 -9.73
N SER A 114 1.34 51.16 -8.40
CA SER A 114 1.48 52.37 -7.58
C SER A 114 2.79 53.09 -7.88
N SER A 115 3.92 52.38 -7.87
CA SER A 115 5.23 52.96 -8.15
C SER A 115 5.32 53.53 -9.57
N LYS A 116 4.72 52.84 -10.56
CA LYS A 116 4.64 53.37 -11.92
C LYS A 116 3.88 54.70 -11.96
N TYR A 117 2.71 54.76 -11.30
CA TYR A 117 1.89 55.96 -11.25
C TYR A 117 2.60 57.13 -10.55
N GLU A 118 3.31 56.87 -9.45
CA GLU A 118 4.11 57.87 -8.74
C GLU A 118 5.21 58.45 -9.64
N ILE A 119 5.97 57.58 -10.33
CA ILE A 119 7.03 58.02 -11.26
C ILE A 119 6.45 58.85 -12.41
N GLU A 120 5.33 58.43 -13.00
CA GLU A 120 4.67 59.19 -14.07
C GLU A 120 4.21 60.57 -13.58
N ARG A 121 3.61 60.66 -12.38
CA ARG A 121 3.19 61.94 -11.79
C ARG A 121 4.34 62.84 -11.40
N GLU A 122 5.41 62.28 -10.86
CA GLU A 122 6.62 63.03 -10.51
C GLU A 122 7.31 63.57 -11.77
N ALA A 123 7.37 62.77 -12.84
CA ALA A 123 7.90 63.20 -14.12
C ALA A 123 7.05 64.32 -14.75
N GLU A 124 5.71 64.19 -14.75
CA GLU A 124 4.79 65.24 -15.19
C GLU A 124 4.97 66.53 -14.40
N ALA A 125 5.02 66.45 -13.06
CA ALA A 125 5.18 67.60 -12.19
C ALA A 125 6.53 68.30 -12.41
N THR A 126 7.61 67.53 -12.57
CA THR A 126 8.95 68.05 -12.83
C THR A 126 9.05 68.71 -14.20
N ALA A 127 8.43 68.12 -15.23
CA ALA A 127 8.34 68.70 -16.55
C ALA A 127 7.57 70.04 -16.53
N ALA A 128 6.42 70.07 -15.85
CA ALA A 128 5.63 71.29 -15.69
C ALA A 128 6.40 72.39 -14.92
N ALA A 129 7.08 72.03 -13.83
CA ALA A 129 7.91 72.96 -13.07
C ALA A 129 9.06 73.54 -13.92
N SER A 130 9.70 72.69 -14.74
CA SER A 130 10.78 73.10 -15.64
C SER A 130 10.31 74.12 -16.68
N VAL A 131 9.12 73.92 -17.25
CA VAL A 131 8.51 74.87 -18.20
C VAL A 131 8.25 76.22 -17.53
N VAL A 132 7.64 76.23 -16.35
CA VAL A 132 7.36 77.47 -15.61
C VAL A 132 8.66 78.23 -15.30
N SER A 133 9.70 77.52 -14.85
CA SER A 133 11.01 78.14 -14.57
C SER A 133 11.73 78.67 -15.82
N ALA A 134 11.46 78.11 -17.00
CA ALA A 134 12.06 78.57 -18.26
C ALA A 134 11.35 79.80 -18.85
N THR A 135 10.09 80.04 -18.45
CA THR A 135 9.27 81.16 -18.90
C THR A 135 9.28 82.37 -17.95
N ALA A 136 9.89 82.23 -16.77
CA ALA A 136 10.07 83.30 -15.78
C ALA A 136 11.44 83.96 -15.95
#